data_AF-A0A521ZE61-F1
#
_entry.id   AF-A0A521ZE61-F1
#
_cell.length_a   1.000
_cell.length_b   1.000
_cell.length_c   1.000
_cell.angle_alpha   90.00
_cell.angle_beta   90.00
_cell.angle_gamma   90.00
#
_symmetry.space_group_name_H-M   'P 1'
#
loop_
_entity.id
_entity.type
_entity.pdbx_description
1 polymer ?
#
loop_
_entity_poly.entity_id
_entity_poly.type
_entity_poly.pdbx_seq_one_letter_code
_entity_poly.pdbx_strand_id
1 'polypeptide(L)'
;MPLTSLAVKLRTITQQPYRTDMMATTPRTASLLTLALLGAWASQPARADTPPASEDWNVKAQTTYIWQKKPAFNARYSGDNSLVAESEKSYSFSATLFAGLRLGENTEAYYNPELVQGQPMSHLTGLGGLTNGELQKTSGAHPKLYRARLFLRHNWALGDEREQVESDANQLGGSRPKDRVVLTAGNLAVSDIFDANSYAHDARSQFMNWALLTHGAYDFAADTRGYSIGAALEYIRGDWALRAGRFELPKVPNGQSLDTRLFSHHGDQIELERSYALGGQSGKVRALWFRNTAVMGRFDDALDQAGATPAIADTALVR
;
A
#
# COMPACT_ATOMS: atom_id res chain seq x y z
N MET A 1 36.80 -1.44 -8.89
CA MET A 1 35.52 -1.81 -8.26
C MET A 1 35.31 -0.90 -7.07
N PRO A 2 34.54 0.19 -7.15
CA PRO A 2 34.21 0.95 -5.96
C PRO A 2 33.00 0.31 -5.28
N LEU A 3 33.10 0.12 -3.96
CA LEU A 3 32.03 -0.39 -3.11
C LEU A 3 30.87 0.61 -3.04
N THR A 4 29.69 0.20 -3.49
CA THR A 4 28.43 0.93 -3.32
C THR A 4 27.96 0.81 -1.87
N SER A 5 27.65 1.95 -1.22
CA SER A 5 27.23 1.97 0.17
C SER A 5 25.78 1.48 0.34
N LEU A 6 25.55 0.68 1.38
CA LEU A 6 24.23 0.28 1.84
C LEU A 6 23.64 1.43 2.66
N ALA A 7 22.73 2.22 2.09
CA ALA A 7 22.02 3.27 2.81
C ALA A 7 20.74 2.70 3.45
N VAL A 8 20.75 2.53 4.78
CA VAL A 8 19.57 2.15 5.57
C VAL A 8 19.01 3.41 6.23
N LYS A 9 17.82 3.86 5.81
CA LYS A 9 17.11 4.99 6.43
C LYS A 9 16.08 4.45 7.42
N LEU A 10 16.42 4.37 8.70
CA LEU A 10 15.44 4.09 9.77
C LEU A 10 14.72 5.39 10.14
N ARG A 11 13.38 5.42 10.01
CA ARG A 11 12.54 6.51 10.52
C ARG A 11 11.63 5.95 11.61
N THR A 12 11.90 6.29 12.86
CA THR A 12 11.01 5.98 13.99
C THR A 12 10.02 7.13 14.14
N ILE A 13 8.74 6.91 13.83
CA ILE A 13 7.67 7.88 14.11
C ILE A 13 6.98 7.46 15.40
N THR A 14 7.30 8.15 16.50
CA THR A 14 6.55 8.03 17.75
C THR A 14 5.56 9.18 17.84
N GLN A 15 4.29 8.96 17.52
CA GLN A 15 3.26 9.95 17.83
C GLN A 15 2.93 9.86 19.32
N GLN A 16 3.34 10.87 20.09
CA GLN A 16 2.90 11.03 21.48
C GLN A 16 1.41 11.44 21.50
N PRO A 17 0.54 10.73 22.24
CA PRO A 17 -0.79 11.25 22.51
C PRO A 17 -0.70 12.52 23.36
N TYR A 18 -1.62 13.45 23.10
CA TYR A 18 -1.82 14.66 23.90
C TYR A 18 -1.97 14.29 25.38
N ARG A 19 -1.12 14.89 26.24
CA ARG A 19 -1.13 14.71 27.70
C ARG A 19 -2.42 15.27 28.27
N THR A 20 -3.26 14.42 28.84
CA THR A 20 -4.11 14.80 29.97
C THR A 20 -3.43 14.27 31.22
N ASP A 21 -3.04 15.18 32.11
CA ASP A 21 -2.42 14.88 33.39
C ASP A 21 -3.36 14.04 34.26
N MET A 22 -2.94 12.83 34.62
CA MET A 22 -3.38 12.20 35.86
C MET A 22 -2.42 11.10 36.32
N MET A 23 -1.83 11.37 37.48
CA MET A 23 -1.19 10.52 38.50
C MET A 23 -0.54 9.17 38.14
N ALA A 24 0.71 9.07 38.59
CA ALA A 24 1.62 7.95 38.48
C ALA A 24 1.13 6.66 39.15
N THR A 25 1.27 5.55 38.42
CA THR A 25 1.49 4.22 39.00
C THR A 25 2.57 3.49 38.19
N THR A 26 3.59 3.03 38.90
CA THR A 26 4.84 2.40 38.46
C THR A 26 4.64 1.20 37.52
N PRO A 27 5.37 1.07 36.39
CA PRO A 27 5.32 -0.13 35.58
C PRO A 27 6.34 -1.17 36.07
N ARG A 28 5.88 -2.41 36.29
CA ARG A 28 6.73 -3.60 36.38
C ARG A 28 7.30 -3.94 35.00
N THR A 29 8.58 -4.24 35.01
CA THR A 29 9.47 -4.60 33.90
C THR A 29 8.90 -5.72 33.02
N ALA A 30 8.76 -5.45 31.72
CA ALA A 30 8.65 -6.46 30.68
C ALA A 30 9.81 -6.22 29.70
N SER A 31 10.76 -7.16 29.71
CA SER A 31 11.97 -7.14 28.90
C SER A 31 11.63 -7.22 27.41
N LEU A 32 11.89 -6.15 26.65
CA LEU A 32 11.91 -6.17 25.19
C LEU A 32 13.35 -6.41 24.73
N LEU A 33 13.58 -7.57 24.12
CA LEU A 33 14.81 -7.86 23.37
C LEU A 33 14.77 -7.08 22.04
N THR A 34 15.23 -5.84 22.08
CA THR A 34 15.52 -5.04 20.88
C THR A 34 16.91 -5.38 20.38
N LEU A 35 17.01 -6.12 19.26
CA LEU A 35 18.24 -6.16 18.47
C LEU A 35 18.36 -4.83 17.72
N ALA A 36 19.04 -3.86 18.31
CA ALA A 36 19.41 -2.61 17.65
C ALA A 36 20.78 -2.78 16.98
N LEU A 37 20.80 -2.92 15.66
CA LEU A 37 22.02 -2.71 14.86
C LEU A 37 22.22 -1.19 14.70
N LEU A 38 23.01 -0.61 15.60
CA LEU A 38 23.43 0.79 15.54
C LEU A 38 24.55 0.96 14.49
N GLY A 39 24.18 1.41 13.29
CA GLY A 39 25.12 2.01 12.35
C GLY A 39 25.05 3.53 12.46
N ALA A 40 26.10 4.15 12.98
CA ALA A 40 26.24 5.60 13.01
C ALA A 40 26.45 6.14 11.59
N TRP A 41 25.61 7.08 11.14
CA TRP A 41 25.89 7.88 9.95
C TRP A 41 25.78 9.37 10.30
N ALA A 42 26.88 10.07 10.08
CA ALA A 42 26.91 11.53 10.05
C ALA A 42 26.05 12.01 8.87
N SER A 43 25.05 12.83 9.15
CA SER A 43 24.27 13.54 8.14
C SER A 43 25.20 14.52 7.42
N GLN A 44 25.74 14.14 6.27
CA GLN A 44 26.32 15.12 5.34
C GLN A 44 25.17 15.90 4.71
N PRO A 45 25.25 17.25 4.65
CA PRO A 45 24.27 18.03 3.91
C PRO A 45 24.32 17.62 2.44
N ALA A 46 23.15 17.33 1.87
CA ALA A 46 23.00 16.99 0.47
C ALA A 46 23.53 18.15 -0.39
N ARG A 47 24.62 17.90 -1.12
CA ARG A 47 25.11 18.80 -2.16
C ARG A 47 24.23 18.61 -3.39
N ALA A 48 23.43 19.62 -3.73
CA ALA A 48 22.40 19.58 -4.77
C ALA A 48 22.94 19.72 -6.22
N ASP A 49 24.21 19.43 -6.49
CA ASP A 49 24.85 19.73 -7.79
C ASP A 49 25.30 18.50 -8.59
N THR A 50 25.04 17.28 -8.12
CA THR A 50 25.38 16.07 -8.86
C THR A 50 24.09 15.43 -9.38
N PRO A 51 23.91 15.26 -10.71
CA PRO A 51 22.80 14.49 -11.24
C PRO A 51 22.75 13.10 -10.59
N PRO A 52 21.56 12.56 -10.28
CA PRO A 52 21.46 11.24 -9.70
C PRO A 52 22.20 10.24 -10.59
N ALA A 53 23.10 9.47 -9.98
CA ALA A 53 23.90 8.48 -10.70
C ALA A 53 22.96 7.43 -11.30
N SER A 54 23.23 7.02 -12.54
CA SER A 54 22.52 5.91 -13.16
C SER A 54 22.80 4.62 -12.38
N GLU A 55 21.75 4.02 -11.85
CA GLU A 55 21.81 2.75 -11.13
C GLU A 55 21.47 1.60 -12.07
N ASP A 56 22.33 0.58 -12.12
CA ASP A 56 22.01 -0.71 -12.75
C ASP A 56 21.22 -1.61 -11.81
N TRP A 57 21.32 -1.37 -10.51
CA TRP A 57 20.55 -2.06 -9.48
C TRP A 57 20.47 -1.18 -8.24
N ASN A 58 19.44 -1.40 -7.42
CA ASN A 58 19.41 -0.87 -6.07
C ASN A 58 18.75 -1.86 -5.11
N VAL A 59 19.12 -1.75 -3.84
CA VAL A 59 18.49 -2.49 -2.76
C VAL A 59 18.20 -1.50 -1.63
N LYS A 60 16.92 -1.37 -1.27
CA LYS A 60 16.45 -0.55 -0.15
C LYS A 60 15.65 -1.42 0.80
N ALA A 61 15.50 -0.99 2.04
CA ALA A 61 14.68 -1.70 3.02
C ALA A 61 13.86 -0.72 3.85
N GLN A 62 12.65 -1.13 4.20
CA GLN A 62 11.79 -0.39 5.12
C GLN A 62 11.25 -1.34 6.17
N THR A 63 11.37 -0.94 7.43
CA THR A 63 10.71 -1.60 8.56
C THR A 63 9.75 -0.60 9.20
N THR A 64 8.57 -1.06 9.57
CA THR A 64 7.55 -0.23 10.21
C THR A 64 6.92 -1.02 11.35
N TYR A 65 6.78 -0.39 12.51
CA TYR A 65 6.08 -0.93 13.66
C TYR A 65 5.09 0.12 14.18
N ILE A 66 3.81 -0.22 14.18
CA ILE A 66 2.74 0.65 14.67
C ILE A 66 2.12 -0.04 15.88
N TRP A 67 2.01 0.67 17.00
CA TRP A 67 1.35 0.18 18.20
C TRP A 67 0.22 1.13 18.59
N GLN A 68 -0.91 0.54 18.95
CA GLN A 68 -2.13 1.25 19.32
C GLN A 68 -2.73 0.66 20.59
N LYS A 69 -3.39 1.50 21.38
CA LYS A 69 -4.16 1.07 22.54
C LYS A 69 -5.48 1.82 22.55
N LYS A 70 -6.54 1.07 22.87
CA LYS A 70 -7.87 1.59 23.14
C LYS A 70 -8.19 1.37 24.62
N PRO A 71 -8.56 2.41 25.40
CA PRO A 71 -9.07 2.22 26.74
C PRO A 71 -10.44 1.53 26.70
N ALA A 72 -10.86 0.94 27.82
CA ALA A 72 -12.23 0.44 27.92
C ALA A 72 -13.24 1.60 27.84
N PHE A 73 -14.41 1.34 27.29
CA PHE A 73 -15.52 2.30 27.21
C PHE A 73 -16.85 1.59 27.48
N ASN A 74 -17.88 2.37 27.83
CA ASN A 74 -19.20 1.81 28.06
C ASN A 74 -19.94 1.61 26.73
N ALA A 75 -20.40 0.38 26.47
CA ALA A 75 -21.26 0.05 25.34
C ALA A 75 -22.65 -0.35 25.86
N ARG A 76 -23.72 0.14 25.22
CA ARG A 76 -25.09 -0.27 25.56
C ARG A 76 -25.42 -1.69 25.04
N TYR A 77 -24.73 -2.11 23.99
CA TYR A 77 -24.83 -3.42 23.37
C TYR A 77 -23.52 -3.72 22.63
N SER A 78 -23.21 -5.00 22.46
CA SER A 78 -22.10 -5.51 21.66
C SER A 78 -22.56 -6.78 20.95
N GLY A 79 -22.10 -7.00 19.73
CA GLY A 79 -22.27 -8.24 18.96
C GLY A 79 -20.99 -8.61 18.23
N ASP A 80 -21.02 -9.70 17.46
CA ASP A 80 -19.82 -10.33 16.89
C ASP A 80 -18.96 -9.39 16.02
N ASN A 81 -19.57 -8.44 15.30
CA ASN A 81 -18.89 -7.46 14.46
C ASN A 81 -18.77 -6.06 15.10
N SER A 82 -18.90 -5.96 16.43
CA SER A 82 -18.79 -4.70 17.17
C SER A 82 -17.37 -4.42 17.64
N LEU A 83 -17.07 -3.14 17.88
CA LEU A 83 -15.82 -2.77 18.54
C LEU A 83 -15.94 -3.20 20.00
N VAL A 84 -15.03 -4.06 20.44
CA VAL A 84 -14.99 -4.63 21.79
C VAL A 84 -14.89 -3.50 22.82
N ALA A 85 -15.71 -3.56 23.87
CA ALA A 85 -15.82 -2.49 24.86
C ALA A 85 -14.63 -2.44 25.83
N GLU A 86 -13.99 -3.58 26.04
CA GLU A 86 -12.82 -3.74 26.89
C GLU A 86 -11.59 -3.02 26.34
N SER A 87 -10.59 -2.82 27.20
CA SER A 87 -9.32 -2.26 26.77
C SER A 87 -8.60 -3.24 25.83
N GLU A 88 -8.12 -2.74 24.70
CA GLU A 88 -7.41 -3.53 23.71
C GLU A 88 -6.07 -2.91 23.36
N LYS A 89 -5.15 -3.76 22.91
CA LYS A 89 -3.90 -3.36 22.27
C LYS A 89 -3.90 -3.92 20.86
N SER A 90 -3.39 -3.14 19.93
CA SER A 90 -3.19 -3.55 18.56
C SER A 90 -1.79 -3.17 18.11
N TYR A 91 -1.23 -3.97 17.21
CA TYR A 91 0.05 -3.63 16.61
C TYR A 91 0.15 -4.20 15.20
N SER A 92 0.98 -3.59 14.38
CA SER A 92 1.47 -4.16 13.13
C SER A 92 2.98 -4.03 13.06
N PHE A 93 3.61 -5.01 12.42
CA PHE A 93 5.01 -5.01 12.06
C PHE A 93 5.12 -5.41 10.60
N SER A 94 5.87 -4.63 9.82
CA SER A 94 6.22 -4.95 8.44
C SER A 94 7.71 -4.73 8.21
N ALA A 95 8.36 -5.62 7.47
CA ALA A 95 9.71 -5.43 6.96
C ALA A 95 9.76 -5.82 5.47
N THR A 96 10.12 -4.86 4.63
CA THR A 96 10.11 -5.01 3.17
C THR A 96 11.51 -4.74 2.61
N LEU A 97 11.99 -5.64 1.77
CA LEU A 97 13.15 -5.41 0.92
C LEU A 97 12.65 -4.93 -0.44
N PHE A 98 13.27 -3.89 -0.99
CA PHE A 98 13.00 -3.38 -2.33
C PHE A 98 14.25 -3.62 -3.17
N ALA A 99 14.23 -4.63 -4.02
CA ALA A 99 15.31 -4.92 -4.95
C ALA A 99 14.90 -4.50 -6.36
N GLY A 100 15.65 -3.60 -6.98
CA GLY A 100 15.50 -3.16 -8.36
C GLY A 100 16.69 -3.57 -9.22
N LEU A 101 16.43 -3.91 -10.48
CA LEU A 101 17.44 -4.30 -11.46
C LEU A 101 17.12 -3.69 -12.83
N ARG A 102 18.11 -3.07 -13.47
CA ARG A 102 18.04 -2.56 -14.84
C ARG A 102 18.31 -3.72 -15.79
N LEU A 103 17.35 -4.01 -16.66
CA LEU A 103 17.45 -5.06 -17.69
C LEU A 103 17.83 -4.50 -19.07
N GLY A 104 17.68 -3.19 -19.25
CA GLY A 104 18.04 -2.45 -20.45
C GLY A 104 17.86 -0.95 -20.23
N GLU A 105 18.13 -0.13 -21.25
CA GLU A 105 18.15 1.33 -21.14
C GLU A 105 16.89 1.91 -20.48
N ASN A 106 15.72 1.36 -20.81
CA ASN A 106 14.43 1.81 -20.30
C ASN A 106 13.58 0.68 -19.68
N THR A 107 14.22 -0.45 -19.35
CA THR A 107 13.56 -1.64 -18.79
C THR A 107 14.11 -1.94 -17.41
N GLU A 108 13.24 -2.06 -16.43
CA GLU A 108 13.57 -2.30 -15.03
C GLU A 108 12.68 -3.42 -14.47
N ALA A 109 13.23 -4.23 -13.56
CA ALA A 109 12.49 -5.26 -12.85
C ALA A 109 12.65 -5.08 -11.34
N TYR A 110 11.59 -5.37 -10.60
CA TYR A 110 11.54 -5.21 -9.16
C TYR A 110 11.02 -6.45 -8.48
N TYR A 111 11.65 -6.80 -7.35
CA TYR A 111 11.21 -7.86 -6.46
C TYR A 111 11.18 -7.35 -5.03
N ASN A 112 10.03 -7.51 -4.35
CA ASN A 112 9.87 -7.08 -2.97
C ASN A 112 9.32 -8.22 -2.10
N PRO A 113 10.18 -8.99 -1.41
CA PRO A 113 9.73 -9.82 -0.32
C PRO A 113 9.35 -8.94 0.88
N GLU A 114 8.22 -9.25 1.51
CA GLU A 114 7.67 -8.52 2.64
C GLU A 114 7.31 -9.50 3.76
N LEU A 115 7.75 -9.19 4.98
CA LEU A 115 7.43 -9.89 6.21
C LEU A 115 6.41 -9.06 6.98
N VAL A 116 5.26 -9.64 7.33
CA VAL A 116 4.23 -8.95 8.11
C VAL A 116 3.79 -9.75 9.33
N GLN A 117 3.37 -9.03 10.37
CA GLN A 117 2.77 -9.57 11.58
C GLN A 117 1.82 -8.51 12.13
N GLY A 118 0.70 -8.90 12.73
CA GLY A 118 -0.14 -7.92 13.41
C GLY A 118 -1.26 -8.52 14.24
N GLN A 119 -1.67 -7.76 15.24
CA GLN A 119 -2.84 -8.01 16.06
C GLN A 119 -3.81 -6.85 15.83
N PRO A 120 -4.92 -7.04 15.13
CA PRO A 120 -5.91 -5.99 14.95
C PRO A 120 -6.75 -5.76 16.20
N MET A 121 -7.32 -4.56 16.33
CA MET A 121 -8.41 -4.31 17.29
C MET A 121 -9.67 -5.02 16.82
N SER A 122 -10.36 -5.71 17.75
CA SER A 122 -11.67 -6.32 17.51
C SER A 122 -11.76 -7.11 16.20
N HIS A 123 -10.68 -7.82 15.83
CA HIS A 123 -10.60 -8.62 14.60
C HIS A 123 -10.94 -7.84 13.31
N LEU A 124 -10.60 -6.54 13.25
CA LEU A 124 -10.93 -5.63 12.14
C LEU A 124 -12.42 -5.35 11.96
N THR A 125 -13.21 -5.49 13.03
CA THR A 125 -14.65 -5.18 13.03
C THR A 125 -14.98 -3.99 13.93
N GLY A 126 -16.21 -3.50 13.86
CA GLY A 126 -16.71 -2.45 14.77
C GLY A 126 -16.37 -1.01 14.40
N LEU A 127 -15.58 -0.78 13.35
CA LEU A 127 -15.20 0.55 12.87
C LEU A 127 -15.43 0.65 11.36
N GLY A 128 -15.99 1.78 10.91
CA GLY A 128 -16.15 2.08 9.47
C GLY A 128 -14.85 2.50 8.76
N GLY A 129 -13.76 2.67 9.52
CA GLY A 129 -12.42 2.94 9.02
C GLY A 129 -11.40 2.47 10.05
N LEU A 130 -10.59 1.50 9.67
CA LEU A 130 -9.64 0.86 10.57
C LEU A 130 -8.53 1.86 10.95
N THR A 131 -8.13 1.86 12.22
CA THR A 131 -7.20 2.86 12.78
C THR A 131 -5.76 2.69 12.28
N ASN A 132 -5.44 1.58 11.64
CA ASN A 132 -4.12 1.25 11.13
C ASN A 132 -4.24 0.47 9.81
N GLY A 133 -3.92 1.13 8.69
CA GLY A 133 -3.98 0.58 7.35
C GLY A 133 -3.01 -0.58 7.10
N GLU A 134 -1.92 -0.70 7.88
CA GLU A 134 -1.00 -1.84 7.75
C GLU A 134 -1.66 -3.17 8.12
N LEU A 135 -2.70 -3.13 8.97
CA LEU A 135 -3.39 -4.35 9.40
C LEU A 135 -4.16 -5.03 8.27
N GLN A 136 -4.45 -4.33 7.16
CA GLN A 136 -4.98 -4.94 5.93
C GLN A 136 -4.12 -6.16 5.52
N LYS A 137 -2.80 -6.04 5.65
CA LYS A 137 -1.85 -7.03 5.14
C LYS A 137 -1.58 -8.17 6.12
N THR A 138 -2.03 -8.03 7.37
CA THR A 138 -1.63 -8.93 8.46
C THR A 138 -2.58 -10.11 8.58
N SER A 139 -2.02 -11.32 8.69
CA SER A 139 -2.80 -12.56 8.89
C SER A 139 -2.60 -13.12 10.29
N GLY A 140 -2.39 -12.26 11.29
CA GLY A 140 -2.25 -12.61 12.70
C GLY A 140 -0.87 -12.33 13.32
N ALA A 141 -0.74 -12.75 14.58
CA ALA A 141 0.40 -12.45 15.44
C ALA A 141 1.67 -13.27 15.14
N HIS A 142 1.69 -14.08 14.09
CA HIS A 142 2.88 -14.80 13.66
C HIS A 142 3.47 -14.17 12.39
N PRO A 143 4.78 -13.89 12.34
CA PRO A 143 5.40 -13.34 11.14
C PRO A 143 5.18 -14.22 9.92
N LYS A 144 4.74 -13.62 8.81
CA LYS A 144 4.54 -14.28 7.51
C LYS A 144 5.33 -13.56 6.43
N LEU A 145 6.26 -14.28 5.81
CA LEU A 145 6.98 -13.82 4.63
C LEU A 145 6.18 -14.14 3.37
N TYR A 146 6.07 -13.17 2.47
CA TYR A 146 5.45 -13.37 1.17
C TYR A 146 6.05 -12.42 0.13
N ARG A 147 5.65 -12.62 -1.13
CA ARG A 147 5.99 -11.74 -2.24
C ARG A 147 4.98 -10.61 -2.32
N ALA A 148 5.35 -9.41 -1.88
CA ALA A 148 4.54 -8.22 -2.07
C ALA A 148 4.54 -7.77 -3.53
N ARG A 149 5.73 -7.74 -4.15
CA ARG A 149 5.86 -7.28 -5.53
C ARG A 149 6.84 -8.14 -6.34
N LEU A 150 6.49 -8.35 -7.60
CA LEU A 150 7.36 -8.88 -8.64
C LEU A 150 6.83 -8.38 -9.98
N PHE A 151 7.44 -7.33 -10.52
CA PHE A 151 6.94 -6.70 -11.74
C PHE A 151 8.09 -6.18 -12.61
N LEU A 152 7.78 -6.00 -13.88
CA LEU A 152 8.62 -5.34 -14.87
C LEU A 152 8.00 -4.00 -15.25
N ARG A 153 8.86 -2.99 -15.42
CA ARG A 153 8.51 -1.68 -15.95
C ARG A 153 9.34 -1.40 -17.20
N HIS A 154 8.68 -1.02 -18.29
CA HIS A 154 9.34 -0.62 -19.52
C HIS A 154 8.81 0.73 -19.99
N ASN A 155 9.71 1.62 -20.43
CA ASN A 155 9.35 2.93 -20.94
C ASN A 155 9.70 3.04 -22.44
N TRP A 156 8.72 3.31 -23.28
CA TRP A 156 8.93 3.75 -24.66
C TRP A 156 8.98 5.27 -24.70
N ALA A 157 10.09 5.82 -25.21
CA ALA A 157 10.25 7.26 -25.40
C ALA A 157 9.32 7.76 -26.52
N LEU A 158 8.65 8.89 -26.29
CA LEU A 158 7.87 9.61 -27.30
C LEU A 158 8.63 10.82 -27.89
N GLY A 159 9.84 11.09 -27.38
CA GLY A 159 10.76 12.12 -27.82
C GLY A 159 12.13 11.98 -27.14
N ASP A 160 13.05 12.90 -27.44
CA ASP A 160 14.45 12.81 -27.00
C ASP A 160 14.70 13.42 -25.61
N GLU A 161 13.76 14.22 -25.10
CA GLU A 161 13.88 14.83 -23.77
C GLU A 161 13.87 13.75 -22.67
N ARG A 162 14.83 13.84 -21.75
CA ARG A 162 14.92 12.97 -20.57
C ARG A 162 14.82 13.80 -19.29
N GLU A 163 14.24 13.21 -18.27
CA GLU A 163 14.21 13.77 -16.92
C GLU A 163 15.09 12.95 -15.99
N GLN A 164 15.67 13.62 -14.98
CA GLN A 164 16.43 12.96 -13.92
C GLN A 164 15.51 12.48 -12.82
N VAL A 165 15.83 11.32 -12.27
CA VAL A 165 15.03 10.60 -11.30
C VAL A 165 15.93 10.13 -10.18
N GLU A 166 15.54 10.43 -8.95
CA GLU A 166 16.26 10.01 -7.76
C GLU A 166 16.02 8.53 -7.46
N SER A 167 17.03 7.89 -6.86
CA SER A 167 16.93 6.51 -6.39
C SER A 167 15.94 6.39 -5.24
N ASP A 168 14.90 5.56 -5.38
CA ASP A 168 13.88 5.32 -4.34
C ASP A 168 13.39 3.86 -4.31
N ALA A 169 12.54 3.51 -3.35
CA ALA A 169 11.87 2.22 -3.30
C ALA A 169 11.09 2.01 -4.60
N ASN A 170 11.37 0.91 -5.32
CA ASN A 170 10.79 0.62 -6.63
C ASN A 170 11.05 1.69 -7.72
N GLN A 171 12.19 2.40 -7.61
CA GLN A 171 12.66 3.37 -8.60
C GLN A 171 14.19 3.40 -8.65
N LEU A 172 14.78 3.12 -9.81
CA LEU A 172 16.23 3.25 -9.99
C LEU A 172 16.60 4.73 -10.21
N GLY A 173 17.71 5.16 -9.61
CA GLY A 173 18.30 6.46 -9.90
C GLY A 173 18.84 6.54 -11.33
N GLY A 174 18.79 7.73 -11.93
CA GLY A 174 19.33 8.00 -13.27
C GLY A 174 18.37 8.84 -14.10
N SER A 175 18.31 8.57 -15.41
CA SER A 175 17.46 9.32 -16.34
C SER A 175 16.42 8.43 -17.01
N ARG A 176 15.22 8.97 -17.27
CA ARG A 176 14.18 8.31 -18.06
C ARG A 176 13.59 9.25 -19.11
N PRO A 177 12.97 8.74 -20.18
CA PRO A 177 12.29 9.59 -21.15
C PRO A 177 11.19 10.43 -20.48
N LYS A 178 11.12 11.72 -20.78
CA LYS A 178 10.16 12.64 -20.16
C LYS A 178 8.75 12.39 -20.67
N ASP A 179 8.55 12.47 -21.98
CA ASP A 179 7.31 12.03 -22.64
C ASP A 179 7.45 10.55 -23.01
N ARG A 180 6.53 9.72 -22.53
CA ARG A 180 6.68 8.26 -22.60
C ARG A 180 5.37 7.50 -22.54
N VAL A 181 5.41 6.28 -23.07
CA VAL A 181 4.47 5.22 -22.69
C VAL A 181 5.16 4.30 -21.70
N VAL A 182 4.51 3.97 -20.59
CA VAL A 182 5.02 3.06 -19.57
C VAL A 182 4.16 1.81 -19.55
N LEU A 183 4.78 0.63 -19.68
CA LEU A 183 4.15 -0.63 -19.30
C LEU A 183 4.66 -1.03 -17.93
N THR A 184 3.75 -1.25 -16.98
CA THR A 184 4.06 -1.94 -15.72
C THR A 184 3.25 -3.22 -15.66
N ALA A 185 3.90 -4.38 -15.54
CA ALA A 185 3.24 -5.68 -15.57
C ALA A 185 3.84 -6.67 -14.56
N GLY A 186 2.98 -7.44 -13.88
CA GLY A 186 3.36 -8.45 -12.91
C GLY A 186 2.49 -8.43 -11.66
N ASN A 187 3.05 -8.84 -10.53
CA ASN A 187 2.44 -8.81 -9.21
C ASN A 187 2.77 -7.48 -8.52
N LEU A 188 1.79 -6.61 -8.30
CA LEU A 188 1.96 -5.29 -7.69
C LEU A 188 0.70 -4.85 -6.93
N ALA A 189 0.81 -3.77 -6.16
CA ALA A 189 -0.39 -3.12 -5.64
C ALA A 189 -0.91 -2.19 -6.74
N VAL A 190 -2.17 -2.34 -7.12
CA VAL A 190 -2.74 -1.53 -8.20
C VAL A 190 -2.70 -0.03 -7.85
N SER A 191 -2.80 0.26 -6.55
CA SER A 191 -2.69 1.57 -5.96
C SER A 191 -1.29 2.21 -6.09
N ASP A 192 -0.25 1.45 -6.46
CA ASP A 192 1.07 2.00 -6.79
C ASP A 192 1.05 2.83 -8.09
N ILE A 193 0.04 2.62 -8.94
CA ILE A 193 -0.09 3.24 -10.27
C ILE A 193 -1.29 4.21 -10.30
N PHE A 194 -2.42 3.78 -9.74
CA PHE A 194 -3.68 4.53 -9.74
C PHE A 194 -3.95 5.12 -8.36
N ASP A 195 -4.54 6.33 -8.31
CA ASP A 195 -4.72 7.11 -7.07
C ASP A 195 -3.39 7.36 -6.31
N ALA A 196 -2.30 7.55 -7.05
CA ALA A 196 -0.98 7.81 -6.47
C ALA A 196 -0.94 9.21 -5.85
N ASN A 197 -1.09 9.31 -4.52
CA ASN A 197 -1.13 10.56 -3.80
C ASN A 197 0.15 10.78 -2.97
N SER A 198 0.75 11.97 -3.10
CA SER A 198 1.98 12.31 -2.37
C SER A 198 1.73 12.77 -0.92
N TYR A 199 0.47 13.01 -0.55
CA TYR A 199 0.08 13.61 0.74
C TYR A 199 -0.78 12.70 1.62
N ALA A 200 -1.45 11.72 1.03
CA ALA A 200 -2.18 10.62 1.66
C ALA A 200 -1.85 9.33 0.88
N HIS A 201 -2.33 8.15 1.30
CA HIS A 201 -2.12 6.81 0.69
C HIS A 201 -1.23 5.82 1.47
N ASP A 202 -0.12 6.25 2.07
CA ASP A 202 0.81 5.35 2.78
C ASP A 202 0.63 5.40 4.31
N ALA A 203 0.08 4.32 4.87
CA ALA A 203 -0.09 4.15 6.31
C ALA A 203 1.23 4.12 7.10
N ARG A 204 2.37 3.87 6.43
CA ARG A 204 3.68 3.78 7.08
C ARG A 204 4.38 5.12 7.22
N SER A 205 4.07 6.10 6.38
CA SER A 205 4.79 7.38 6.32
C SER A 205 3.91 8.63 6.40
N GLN A 206 2.60 8.49 6.18
CA GLN A 206 1.63 9.59 6.17
C GLN A 206 0.52 9.37 7.22
N PHE A 207 -0.65 8.86 6.82
CA PHE A 207 -1.82 8.71 7.70
C PHE A 207 -2.11 7.25 8.00
N MET A 208 -2.19 6.91 9.29
CA MET A 208 -2.45 5.53 9.71
C MET A 208 -3.86 5.04 9.38
N ASN A 209 -4.86 5.92 9.30
CA ASN A 209 -6.26 5.51 9.14
C ASN A 209 -6.50 4.95 7.74
N TRP A 210 -7.12 3.76 7.67
CA TRP A 210 -7.44 3.09 6.41
C TRP A 210 -8.27 3.96 5.46
N ALA A 211 -9.17 4.79 6.00
CA ALA A 211 -10.01 5.69 5.20
C ALA A 211 -9.21 6.73 4.37
N LEU A 212 -7.91 6.85 4.61
CA LEU A 212 -6.99 7.74 3.89
C LEU A 212 -5.98 6.97 3.02
N LEU A 213 -6.17 5.66 2.83
CA LEU A 213 -5.36 4.84 1.92
C LEU A 213 -5.70 5.11 0.45
N THR A 214 -6.95 5.42 0.14
CA THR A 214 -7.39 5.65 -1.23
C THR A 214 -8.67 6.49 -1.28
N HIS A 215 -9.11 6.87 -2.48
CA HIS A 215 -10.44 7.42 -2.72
C HIS A 215 -11.54 6.50 -2.13
N GLY A 216 -12.41 7.05 -1.27
CA GLY A 216 -13.43 6.26 -0.58
C GLY A 216 -14.46 5.57 -1.49
N ALA A 217 -14.63 6.01 -2.74
CA ALA A 217 -15.52 5.38 -3.71
C ALA A 217 -14.82 4.34 -4.60
N TYR A 218 -13.50 4.22 -4.52
CA TYR A 218 -12.69 3.44 -5.43
C TYR A 218 -12.48 2.02 -4.92
N ASP A 219 -12.97 1.04 -5.67
CA ASP A 219 -12.65 -0.36 -5.50
C ASP A 219 -11.62 -0.80 -6.54
N PHE A 220 -10.59 -1.53 -6.10
CA PHE A 220 -9.51 -1.98 -6.97
C PHE A 220 -9.21 -3.45 -6.76
N ALA A 221 -8.72 -4.09 -7.82
CA ALA A 221 -8.44 -5.51 -7.77
C ALA A 221 -7.24 -5.80 -6.86
N ALA A 222 -7.48 -6.59 -5.81
CA ALA A 222 -6.45 -7.00 -4.87
C ALA A 222 -6.86 -8.29 -4.14
N ASP A 223 -5.86 -9.08 -3.78
CA ASP A 223 -5.96 -10.09 -2.74
C ASP A 223 -6.15 -9.44 -1.35
N THR A 224 -6.32 -10.26 -0.32
CA THR A 224 -6.44 -9.81 1.07
C THR A 224 -5.28 -8.95 1.58
N ARG A 225 -4.13 -8.94 0.90
CA ARG A 225 -2.94 -8.16 1.27
C ARG A 225 -2.76 -6.89 0.43
N GLY A 226 -3.70 -6.60 -0.48
CA GLY A 226 -3.64 -5.40 -1.32
C GLY A 226 -2.85 -5.58 -2.61
N TYR A 227 -2.54 -6.82 -3.04
CA TYR A 227 -1.73 -7.09 -4.24
C TYR A 227 -2.53 -7.85 -5.29
N SER A 228 -2.26 -7.59 -6.56
CA SER A 228 -2.85 -8.31 -7.69
C SER A 228 -1.81 -8.57 -8.79
N ILE A 229 -2.18 -9.43 -9.74
CA ILE A 229 -1.42 -9.73 -10.94
C ILE A 229 -2.13 -9.10 -12.13
N GLY A 230 -1.39 -8.37 -12.96
CA GLY A 230 -1.96 -7.72 -14.14
C GLY A 230 -0.98 -6.81 -14.84
N ALA A 231 -1.51 -5.88 -15.63
CA ALA A 231 -0.71 -4.89 -16.32
C ALA A 231 -1.43 -3.54 -16.42
N ALA A 232 -0.65 -2.48 -16.45
CA ALA A 232 -1.10 -1.13 -16.75
C ALA A 232 -0.22 -0.48 -17.81
N LEU A 233 -0.86 0.35 -18.63
CA LEU A 233 -0.23 1.26 -19.57
C LEU A 233 -0.46 2.70 -19.10
N GLU A 234 0.59 3.50 -19.09
CA GLU A 234 0.55 4.92 -18.77
C GLU A 234 1.07 5.72 -19.97
N TYR A 235 0.26 6.61 -20.52
CA TYR A 235 0.68 7.60 -21.51
C TYR A 235 0.94 8.92 -20.80
N ILE A 236 2.20 9.36 -20.75
CA ILE A 236 2.64 10.56 -20.04
C ILE A 236 3.20 11.54 -21.07
N ARG A 237 2.63 12.75 -21.12
CA ARG A 237 3.07 13.81 -22.04
C ARG A 237 2.86 15.20 -21.45
N GLY A 238 3.95 15.94 -21.28
CA GLY A 238 3.92 17.24 -20.60
C GLY A 238 3.28 17.12 -19.21
N ASP A 239 2.24 17.91 -18.97
CA ASP A 239 1.53 17.93 -17.68
C ASP A 239 0.41 16.88 -17.56
N TRP A 240 0.20 16.04 -18.58
CA TRP A 240 -0.88 15.06 -18.61
C TRP A 240 -0.38 13.64 -18.47
N ALA A 241 -1.17 12.82 -17.77
CA ALA A 241 -1.02 11.37 -17.77
C ALA A 241 -2.40 10.70 -17.95
N LEU A 242 -2.47 9.71 -18.83
CA LEU A 242 -3.61 8.81 -18.97
C LEU A 242 -3.14 7.40 -18.64
N ARG A 243 -3.82 6.74 -17.71
CA ARG A 243 -3.50 5.39 -17.25
C ARG A 243 -4.68 4.47 -17.53
N ALA A 244 -4.39 3.26 -17.97
CA ALA A 244 -5.37 2.20 -18.11
C ALA A 244 -4.76 0.86 -17.68
N GLY A 245 -5.50 0.06 -16.93
CA GLY A 245 -4.97 -1.20 -16.40
C GLY A 245 -6.04 -2.25 -16.20
N ARG A 246 -5.60 -3.51 -16.21
CA ARG A 246 -6.43 -4.70 -15.98
C ARG A 246 -5.70 -5.66 -15.04
N PHE A 247 -6.42 -6.11 -14.01
CA PHE A 247 -5.85 -6.89 -12.92
C PHE A 247 -6.77 -8.03 -12.49
N GLU A 248 -6.18 -9.13 -12.02
CA GLU A 248 -6.89 -10.30 -11.51
C GLU A 248 -7.64 -9.97 -10.21
N LEU A 249 -8.87 -10.47 -10.09
CA LEU A 249 -9.68 -10.37 -8.86
C LEU A 249 -9.57 -11.66 -8.03
N PRO A 250 -9.84 -11.61 -6.72
CA PRO A 250 -9.99 -12.81 -5.89
C PRO A 250 -11.03 -13.79 -6.43
N LYS A 251 -10.76 -15.10 -6.32
CA LYS A 251 -11.71 -16.18 -6.67
C LYS A 251 -13.00 -16.14 -5.84
N VAL A 252 -12.87 -15.65 -4.61
CA VAL A 252 -13.96 -15.46 -3.66
C VAL A 252 -13.81 -14.10 -3.00
N PRO A 253 -14.91 -13.45 -2.58
CA PRO A 253 -14.84 -12.16 -1.90
C PRO A 253 -13.83 -12.17 -0.75
N ASN A 254 -12.99 -11.13 -0.68
CA ASN A 254 -11.94 -10.99 0.33
C ASN A 254 -11.03 -12.24 0.46
N GLY A 255 -10.70 -12.87 -0.67
CA GLY A 255 -9.86 -14.06 -0.74
C GLY A 255 -8.40 -13.77 -1.09
N GLN A 256 -7.50 -14.62 -0.61
CA GLN A 256 -6.06 -14.51 -0.90
C GLN A 256 -5.69 -15.07 -2.29
N SER A 257 -6.48 -15.99 -2.84
CA SER A 257 -6.24 -16.59 -4.16
C SER A 257 -6.92 -15.82 -5.27
N LEU A 258 -6.14 -15.41 -6.27
CA LEU A 258 -6.62 -14.70 -7.46
C LEU A 258 -7.16 -15.67 -8.52
N ASP A 259 -8.14 -15.21 -9.30
CA ASP A 259 -8.64 -15.91 -10.49
C ASP A 259 -7.79 -15.55 -11.70
N THR A 260 -7.06 -16.54 -12.22
CA THR A 260 -6.12 -16.36 -13.32
C THR A 260 -6.79 -16.20 -14.69
N ARG A 261 -8.12 -16.27 -14.75
CA ARG A 261 -8.90 -16.04 -15.98
C ARG A 261 -9.10 -14.54 -16.21
N LEU A 262 -8.00 -13.81 -16.43
CA LEU A 262 -7.97 -12.34 -16.56
C LEU A 262 -8.95 -11.77 -17.60
N PHE A 263 -9.29 -12.52 -18.65
CA PHE A 263 -10.24 -12.07 -19.67
C PHE A 263 -11.71 -12.38 -19.33
N SER A 264 -11.95 -13.19 -18.30
CA SER A 264 -13.29 -13.52 -17.80
C SER A 264 -13.61 -12.73 -16.53
N HIS A 265 -12.68 -12.70 -15.56
CA HIS A 265 -12.83 -11.99 -14.31
C HIS A 265 -11.64 -11.06 -14.10
N HIS A 266 -11.92 -9.77 -13.91
CA HIS A 266 -10.91 -8.73 -13.82
C HIS A 266 -11.45 -7.44 -13.22
N GLY A 267 -10.55 -6.64 -12.66
CA GLY A 267 -10.78 -5.22 -12.41
C GLY A 267 -10.08 -4.37 -13.47
N ASP A 268 -10.87 -3.59 -14.20
CA ASP A 268 -10.40 -2.57 -15.13
C ASP A 268 -10.39 -1.20 -14.46
N GLN A 269 -9.40 -0.39 -14.80
CA GLN A 269 -9.25 0.96 -14.27
C GLN A 269 -8.73 1.91 -15.32
N ILE A 270 -9.23 3.15 -15.27
CA ILE A 270 -8.78 4.26 -16.11
C ILE A 270 -8.63 5.48 -15.22
N GLU A 271 -7.49 6.17 -15.33
CA GLU A 271 -7.25 7.42 -14.63
C GLU A 271 -6.69 8.48 -15.59
N LEU A 272 -7.30 9.66 -15.57
CA LEU A 272 -6.78 10.85 -16.21
C LEU A 272 -6.25 11.81 -15.15
N GLU A 273 -4.99 12.20 -15.26
CA GLU A 273 -4.29 13.12 -14.36
C GLU A 273 -3.79 14.34 -15.14
N ARG A 274 -3.93 15.52 -14.53
CA ARG A 274 -3.27 16.76 -14.98
C ARG A 274 -2.51 17.40 -13.83
N SER A 275 -1.23 17.68 -14.05
CA SER A 275 -0.41 18.49 -13.15
C SER A 275 -0.61 19.99 -13.42
N TYR A 276 -0.51 20.81 -12.38
CA TYR A 276 -0.60 22.27 -12.50
C TYR A 276 0.22 22.95 -11.40
N ALA A 277 0.49 24.24 -11.56
CA ALA A 277 1.06 25.09 -10.52
C ALA A 277 0.13 26.29 -10.28
N LEU A 278 -0.27 26.50 -9.02
CA LEU A 278 -1.11 27.63 -8.62
C LEU A 278 -0.44 28.37 -7.45
N GLY A 279 -0.15 29.66 -7.62
CA GLY A 279 0.52 30.46 -6.59
C GLY A 279 1.91 29.93 -6.19
N GLY A 280 2.64 29.32 -7.13
CA GLY A 280 3.94 28.69 -6.88
C GLY A 280 3.88 27.31 -6.21
N GLN A 281 2.68 26.76 -6.00
CA GLN A 281 2.49 25.42 -5.43
C GLN A 281 2.06 24.44 -6.51
N SER A 282 2.79 23.33 -6.64
CA SER A 282 2.45 22.24 -7.56
C SER A 282 1.27 21.42 -7.02
N GLY A 283 0.35 21.04 -7.90
CA GLY A 283 -0.81 20.22 -7.59
C GLY A 283 -1.21 19.32 -8.76
N LYS A 284 -2.17 18.43 -8.52
CA LYS A 284 -2.71 17.50 -9.51
C LYS A 284 -4.22 17.37 -9.40
N VAL A 285 -4.91 17.34 -10.53
CA VAL A 285 -6.32 16.96 -10.64
C VAL A 285 -6.40 15.58 -11.28
N ARG A 286 -7.24 14.71 -10.72
CA ARG A 286 -7.44 13.34 -11.21
C ARG A 286 -8.91 13.01 -11.36
N ALA A 287 -9.23 12.25 -12.39
CA ALA A 287 -10.50 11.57 -12.53
C ALA A 287 -10.22 10.09 -12.76
N LEU A 288 -10.82 9.23 -11.94
CA LEU A 288 -10.60 7.79 -11.94
C LEU A 288 -11.94 7.06 -12.13
N TRP A 289 -11.91 6.03 -12.98
CA TRP A 289 -13.01 5.10 -13.21
C TRP A 289 -12.51 3.67 -13.02
N PHE A 290 -13.37 2.81 -12.50
CA PHE A 290 -13.08 1.39 -12.34
C PHE A 290 -14.29 0.54 -12.69
N ARG A 291 -14.05 -0.71 -13.08
CA ARG A 291 -15.09 -1.71 -13.32
C ARG A 291 -14.58 -3.08 -12.95
N ASN A 292 -15.28 -3.74 -12.04
CA ASN A 292 -15.00 -5.12 -11.66
C ASN A 292 -15.99 -6.07 -12.35
N THR A 293 -15.44 -7.09 -13.00
CA THR A 293 -16.17 -8.24 -13.53
C THR A 293 -15.75 -9.44 -12.70
N ALA A 294 -16.60 -9.91 -11.80
CA ALA A 294 -16.32 -11.06 -10.94
C ALA A 294 -17.60 -11.78 -10.52
N VAL A 295 -17.45 -12.98 -9.98
CA VAL A 295 -18.54 -13.73 -9.37
C VAL A 295 -18.81 -13.15 -7.99
N MET A 296 -19.93 -12.44 -7.85
CA MET A 296 -20.29 -11.72 -6.63
C MET A 296 -21.73 -12.05 -6.25
N GLY A 297 -21.96 -12.30 -4.97
CA GLY A 297 -23.31 -12.52 -4.46
C GLY A 297 -24.15 -11.25 -4.61
N ARG A 298 -25.34 -11.37 -5.20
CA ARG A 298 -26.33 -10.30 -5.20
C ARG A 298 -27.05 -10.26 -3.87
N PHE A 299 -27.36 -9.07 -3.38
CA PHE A 299 -28.11 -8.92 -2.14
C PHE A 299 -29.54 -9.47 -2.26
N ASP A 300 -30.17 -9.28 -3.43
CA ASP A 300 -31.50 -9.86 -3.72
C ASP A 300 -31.49 -11.39 -3.56
N ASP A 301 -30.51 -12.08 -4.15
CA ASP A 301 -30.39 -13.54 -4.06
C ASP A 301 -30.15 -13.97 -2.60
N ALA A 302 -29.41 -13.18 -1.81
CA ALA A 302 -29.18 -13.45 -0.39
C ALA A 302 -30.47 -13.28 0.45
N LEU A 303 -31.32 -12.32 0.11
CA LEU A 303 -32.64 -12.14 0.73
C LEU A 303 -33.56 -13.31 0.38
N ASP A 304 -33.61 -13.71 -0.89
CA ASP A 304 -34.41 -14.84 -1.36
C ASP A 304 -33.95 -16.15 -0.69
N GLN A 305 -32.63 -16.34 -0.55
CA GLN A 305 -32.06 -17.50 0.16
C GLN A 305 -32.41 -17.50 1.65
N ALA A 306 -32.40 -16.34 2.32
CA ALA A 306 -32.78 -16.24 3.73
C ALA A 306 -34.27 -16.53 3.96
N GLY A 307 -35.11 -16.32 2.94
CA GLY A 307 -36.55 -16.59 2.95
C GLY A 307 -37.29 -15.74 3.99
N ALA A 308 -38.45 -16.22 4.46
CA ALA A 308 -39.23 -15.58 5.53
C ALA A 308 -38.67 -15.85 6.95
N THR A 309 -37.50 -16.46 7.04
CA THR A 309 -36.85 -16.83 8.30
C THR A 309 -36.13 -15.61 8.90
N PRO A 310 -35.94 -15.50 10.23
CA PRO A 310 -35.18 -14.41 10.85
C PRO A 310 -33.66 -14.42 10.54
N ALA A 311 -33.23 -15.22 9.55
CA ALA A 311 -31.83 -15.35 9.19
C ALA A 311 -31.34 -14.05 8.54
N ILE A 312 -30.15 -13.61 8.92
CA ILE A 312 -29.50 -12.43 8.33
C ILE A 312 -29.11 -12.80 6.90
N ALA A 313 -29.53 -12.00 5.91
CA ALA A 313 -29.12 -12.18 4.52
C ALA A 313 -27.59 -12.13 4.41
N ASP A 314 -27.01 -13.16 3.79
CA ASP A 314 -25.56 -13.31 3.66
C ASP A 314 -25.16 -13.49 2.19
N THR A 315 -24.55 -12.45 1.63
CA THR A 315 -24.04 -12.46 0.25
C THR A 315 -22.91 -13.46 0.03
N ALA A 316 -22.27 -13.97 1.09
CA ALA A 316 -21.24 -14.99 0.97
C ALA A 316 -21.81 -16.35 0.54
N LEU A 317 -23.11 -16.59 0.69
CA LEU A 317 -23.79 -17.85 0.36
C LEU A 317 -24.37 -17.91 -1.07
N VAL A 318 -24.38 -16.78 -1.79
CA VAL A 318 -24.91 -16.65 -3.16
C VAL A 318 -23.86 -16.16 -4.15
N ARG A 319 -24.05 -16.39 -5.46
CA ARG A 319 -23.06 -16.09 -6.51
C ARG A 319 -23.70 -15.62 -7.80
#